data_AF-A0A955B0K0-F1
#
_entry.id   AF-A0A955B0K0-F1
#
_cell.length_a   1.000
_cell.length_b   1.000
_cell.length_c   1.000
_cell.angle_alpha   90.00
_cell.angle_beta   90.00
_cell.angle_gamma   90.00
#
_symmetry.space_group_name_H-M   'P 1'
#
loop_
_entity.id
_entity.type
_entity.pdbx_description
1 polymer ?
#
loop_
_entity_poly.entity_id
_entity_poly.type
_entity_poly.pdbx_seq_one_letter_code
_entity_poly.pdbx_strand_id
1 'polypeptide(L)'
;LTPMLYAMLLGAPCLEAIAYWVASATSLLVFTFSHPAQGPEYWRLHFHRELISAEPFWFAGSGWLLAKTLVCAAGIGLIAYFQGMRPKASTRDVSMSITRAILWGTVFVLVIHFIFSLIEFE
;
A
#
# COMPACT_ATOMS: atom_id res chain seq x y z
N LEU A 1 -20.39 -1.88 9.78
CA LEU A 1 -19.19 -1.02 9.73
C LEU A 1 -17.95 -1.78 10.21
N THR A 2 -17.94 -2.25 11.46
CA THR A 2 -16.80 -2.92 12.12
C THR A 2 -16.14 -4.08 11.34
N PRO A 3 -16.86 -5.10 10.84
CA PRO A 3 -16.20 -6.22 10.17
C PRO A 3 -15.54 -5.83 8.84
N MET A 4 -16.12 -4.90 8.09
CA MET A 4 -15.55 -4.40 6.83
C MET A 4 -14.28 -3.57 7.08
N LEU A 5 -14.27 -2.73 8.12
CA LEU A 5 -13.09 -1.96 8.50
C LEU A 5 -11.95 -2.86 8.96
N TYR A 6 -12.22 -3.88 9.78
CA TYR A 6 -11.19 -4.83 10.18
C TYR A 6 -10.63 -5.61 9.00
N ALA A 7 -11.48 -6.02 8.05
CA ALA A 7 -11.02 -6.68 6.83
C ALA A 7 -10.09 -5.77 6.01
N MET A 8 -10.38 -4.47 5.91
CA MET A 8 -9.50 -3.52 5.21
C MET A 8 -8.20 -3.27 5.96
N LEU A 9 -8.26 -3.08 7.28
CA LEU A 9 -7.10 -2.82 8.13
C LEU A 9 -6.11 -3.99 8.16
N LEU A 10 -6.59 -5.23 8.08
CA LEU A 10 -5.74 -6.42 8.02
C LEU A 10 -5.35 -6.76 6.57
N GLY A 11 -6.28 -6.60 5.63
CA GLY A 11 -6.08 -6.94 4.23
C GLY A 11 -5.05 -6.04 3.55
N ALA A 12 -5.06 -4.74 3.82
CA ALA A 12 -4.16 -3.80 3.16
C ALA A 12 -2.68 -4.05 3.49
N PRO A 13 -2.25 -4.20 4.76
CA PRO A 13 -0.87 -4.59 5.07
C PRO A 13 -0.45 -5.94 4.48
N CYS A 14 -1.36 -6.93 4.47
CA CYS A 14 -1.08 -8.23 3.85
C CYS A 14 -0.86 -8.10 2.34
N LEU A 15 -1.69 -7.32 1.64
CA LEU A 15 -1.54 -7.06 0.21
C LEU A 15 -0.25 -6.27 -0.08
N GLU A 16 0.10 -5.30 0.76
CA GLU A 16 1.35 -4.55 0.64
C GLU A 16 2.57 -5.47 0.77
N ALA A 17 2.56 -6.38 1.76
CA ALA A 17 3.63 -7.36 1.93
C ALA A 17 3.75 -8.27 0.70
N ILE A 18 2.63 -8.77 0.16
CA ILE A 18 2.62 -9.59 -1.06
C ILE A 18 3.16 -8.78 -2.24
N ALA A 19 2.73 -7.53 -2.40
CA ALA A 19 3.19 -6.66 -3.48
C ALA A 19 4.71 -6.43 -3.40
N TYR A 20 5.24 -6.19 -2.20
CA TYR A 20 6.68 -6.09 -1.96
C TYR A 20 7.42 -7.37 -2.38
N TRP A 21 6.95 -8.54 -1.96
CA TRP A 21 7.58 -9.81 -2.32
C TRP A 21 7.60 -10.05 -3.82
N VAL A 22 6.49 -9.77 -4.50
CA VAL A 22 6.39 -9.91 -5.96
C VAL A 22 7.33 -8.94 -6.65
N ALA A 23 7.33 -7.66 -6.26
CA ALA A 23 8.20 -6.64 -6.84
C ALA A 23 9.69 -6.98 -6.64
N SER A 24 10.05 -7.44 -5.44
CA SER A 24 11.41 -7.87 -5.08
C SER A 24 11.86 -9.07 -5.93
N ALA A 25 11.01 -10.10 -6.06
CA ALA A 25 11.29 -11.26 -6.89
C ALA A 25 11.41 -10.90 -8.39
N THR A 26 10.52 -10.06 -8.91
CA THR A 26 10.61 -9.57 -10.29
C THR A 26 11.89 -8.76 -10.52
N SER A 27 12.27 -7.90 -9.57
CA SER A 27 13.52 -7.13 -9.64
C SER A 27 14.74 -8.05 -9.72
N LEU A 28 14.80 -9.09 -8.88
CA LEU A 28 15.88 -10.08 -8.90
C LEU A 28 15.96 -10.82 -10.24
N LEU A 29 14.81 -11.26 -10.77
CA LEU A 29 14.76 -11.94 -12.07
C LEU A 29 15.30 -11.02 -13.18
N VAL A 30 14.76 -9.80 -13.29
CA VAL A 30 15.19 -8.83 -14.29
C VAL A 30 16.68 -8.52 -14.15
N PHE A 31 17.17 -8.30 -12.93
CA PHE A 31 18.59 -8.04 -12.68
C PHE A 31 19.47 -9.19 -13.17
N THR A 32 19.10 -10.43 -12.86
CA THR A 32 19.86 -11.63 -13.23
C THR A 32 19.94 -11.80 -14.75
N PHE A 33 18.87 -11.44 -15.48
CA PHE A 33 18.87 -11.47 -16.95
C PHE A 33 19.61 -10.29 -17.58
N SER A 34 19.48 -9.09 -17.03
CA SER A 34 20.09 -7.89 -17.60
C SER A 34 21.58 -7.74 -17.27
N HIS A 35 22.05 -8.29 -16.16
CA HIS A 35 23.44 -8.18 -15.71
C HIS A 35 24.05 -9.56 -15.39
N PRO A 36 24.20 -10.45 -16.37
CA PRO A 36 24.67 -11.83 -16.13
C PRO A 36 26.10 -11.91 -15.58
N ALA A 37 26.91 -10.86 -15.77
CA ALA A 37 28.25 -10.75 -15.18
C ALA A 37 28.24 -10.52 -13.66
N GLN A 38 27.12 -10.02 -13.11
CA GLN A 38 26.92 -9.77 -11.70
C GLN A 38 25.93 -10.82 -11.17
N GLY A 39 26.40 -11.75 -10.33
CA GLY A 39 25.55 -12.84 -9.83
C GLY A 39 24.37 -12.36 -8.97
N PRO A 40 23.37 -13.22 -8.70
CA PRO A 40 22.22 -12.92 -7.83
C PRO A 40 22.58 -12.39 -6.44
N GLU A 41 23.72 -12.82 -5.89
CA GLU A 41 24.22 -12.34 -4.59
C GLU A 41 24.58 -10.86 -4.62
N TYR A 42 25.03 -10.33 -5.77
CA TYR A 42 25.28 -8.90 -5.92
C TYR A 42 24.00 -8.09 -5.71
N TRP A 43 22.88 -8.54 -6.28
CA TRP A 43 21.57 -7.92 -6.04
C TRP A 43 21.18 -7.98 -4.56
N ARG A 44 21.34 -9.14 -3.90
CA ARG A 44 20.96 -9.31 -2.48
C ARG A 44 21.71 -8.34 -1.56
N LEU A 45 23.00 -8.15 -1.80
CA LEU A 45 23.85 -7.25 -1.02
C LEU A 45 23.46 -5.77 -1.16
N HIS A 46 22.93 -5.37 -2.32
CA HIS A 46 22.63 -3.97 -2.60
C HIS A 46 21.15 -3.62 -2.43
N PHE A 47 20.24 -4.53 -2.77
CA PHE A 47 18.80 -4.25 -2.81
C PHE A 47 18.24 -3.86 -1.44
N HIS A 48 18.69 -4.53 -0.38
CA HIS A 48 18.22 -4.25 0.98
C HIS A 48 19.13 -3.32 1.76
N ARG A 49 20.18 -2.77 1.16
CA ARG A 49 21.24 -2.05 1.89
C ARG A 49 20.68 -0.86 2.70
N GLU A 50 19.79 -0.09 2.09
CA GLU A 50 19.14 1.07 2.73
C GLU A 50 17.95 0.68 3.61
N LEU A 51 17.54 -0.61 3.58
CA LEU A 51 16.47 -1.17 4.41
C LEU A 51 16.99 -1.78 5.73
N ILE A 52 18.31 -1.84 5.92
CA ILE A 52 18.93 -2.37 7.14
C ILE A 52 18.63 -1.40 8.29
N SER A 53 17.87 -1.86 9.29
CA SER A 53 17.64 -1.12 10.52
C SER A 53 18.44 -1.71 11.68
N ALA A 54 18.59 -0.95 12.77
CA ALA A 54 19.19 -1.44 14.01
C ALA A 54 18.32 -2.50 14.73
N GLU A 55 17.04 -2.61 14.37
CA GLU A 55 16.08 -3.57 14.92
C GLU A 55 16.12 -4.88 14.13
N PRO A 56 16.28 -6.04 14.78
CA PRO A 56 16.50 -7.33 14.10
C PRO A 56 15.30 -7.87 13.31
N PHE A 57 14.10 -7.32 13.52
CA PHE A 57 12.86 -7.84 12.91
C PHE A 57 12.23 -6.92 11.85
N TRP A 58 12.64 -5.66 11.75
CA TRP A 58 11.95 -4.67 10.91
C TRP A 58 12.92 -4.01 9.94
N PHE A 59 12.49 -3.81 8.69
CA PHE A 59 13.21 -2.93 7.78
C PHE A 59 13.09 -1.47 8.24
N ALA A 60 14.11 -0.66 7.94
CA ALA A 60 14.07 0.77 8.19
C ALA A 60 12.83 1.38 7.51
N GLY A 61 12.08 2.21 8.23
CA GLY A 61 10.82 2.80 7.73
C GLY A 61 9.58 1.90 7.77
N SER A 62 9.67 0.65 8.26
CA SER A 62 8.50 -0.25 8.33
C SER A 62 7.35 0.30 9.19
N GLY A 63 7.67 1.03 10.28
CA GLY A 63 6.67 1.69 11.12
C GLY A 63 5.91 2.78 10.37
N TRP A 64 6.62 3.61 9.60
CA TRP A 64 6.02 4.64 8.74
C TRP A 64 5.17 4.05 7.64
N LEU A 65 5.65 2.98 7.00
CA LEU A 65 4.87 2.21 6.03
C LEU A 65 3.57 1.67 6.62
N LEU A 66 3.64 0.99 7.75
CA LEU A 66 2.44 0.47 8.41
C LEU A 66 1.48 1.60 8.80
N ALA A 67 1.98 2.70 9.36
CA ALA A 67 1.16 3.83 9.75
C ALA A 67 0.38 4.42 8.56
N LYS A 68 1.06 4.78 7.47
CA LYS A 68 0.39 5.35 6.28
C LYS A 68 -0.57 4.36 5.63
N THR A 69 -0.19 3.07 5.54
CA THR A 69 -1.06 2.01 4.99
C THR A 69 -2.33 1.83 5.82
N LEU A 70 -2.24 1.81 7.16
CA LEU A 70 -3.40 1.67 8.04
C LEU A 70 -4.33 2.88 7.97
N VAL A 71 -3.77 4.09 7.93
CA VAL A 71 -4.57 5.33 7.77
C VAL A 71 -5.30 5.33 6.42
N CYS A 72 -4.60 4.97 5.34
CA CYS A 72 -5.20 4.80 4.02
C CYS A 72 -6.32 3.75 4.01
N ALA A 73 -6.07 2.58 4.60
CA ALA A 73 -7.05 1.49 4.66
C ALA A 73 -8.32 1.88 5.45
N ALA A 74 -8.14 2.55 6.60
CA ALA A 74 -9.25 3.08 7.38
C ALA A 74 -10.07 4.09 6.58
N GLY A 75 -9.42 5.07 5.95
CA GLY A 75 -10.10 6.10 5.17
C GLY A 75 -10.82 5.56 3.95
N ILE A 76 -10.19 4.65 3.18
CA ILE A 76 -10.85 3.96 2.06
C ILE A 76 -12.06 3.18 2.54
N GLY A 77 -11.93 2.43 3.64
CA GLY A 77 -13.04 1.67 4.22
C GLY A 77 -14.21 2.56 4.64
N LEU A 78 -13.93 3.71 5.25
CA LEU A 78 -14.95 4.70 5.61
C LEU A 78 -15.61 5.33 4.39
N ILE A 79 -14.82 5.79 3.41
CA ILE A 79 -15.34 6.38 2.15
C ILE A 79 -16.24 5.37 1.44
N ALA A 80 -15.78 4.12 1.27
CA ALA A 80 -16.55 3.08 0.62
C ALA A 80 -17.86 2.77 1.38
N TYR A 81 -17.82 2.73 2.71
CA TYR A 81 -19.00 2.53 3.53
C TYR A 81 -20.02 3.66 3.38
N PHE A 82 -19.59 4.92 3.49
CA PHE A 82 -20.50 6.07 3.35
C PHE A 82 -21.08 6.18 1.95
N GLN A 83 -20.29 5.91 0.90
CA GLN A 83 -20.79 5.88 -0.47
C GLN A 83 -21.73 4.69 -0.70
N GLY A 84 -21.46 3.55 -0.05
CA GLY A 84 -22.27 2.33 -0.11
C GLY A 84 -23.63 2.45 0.57
N MET A 85 -23.74 3.21 1.65
CA MET A 85 -25.00 3.39 2.39
C MET A 85 -25.95 4.41 1.79
N ARG A 86 -25.50 5.25 0.84
CA ARG A 86 -26.38 6.25 0.23
C ARG A 86 -27.55 5.55 -0.49
N PRO A 87 -28.78 6.07 -0.38
CA PRO A 87 -29.94 5.53 -1.10
C PRO A 87 -29.67 5.47 -2.60
N LYS A 88 -30.04 4.35 -3.24
CA LYS A 88 -29.92 4.14 -4.68
C LYS A 88 -31.30 3.84 -5.25
N ALA A 89 -31.76 4.65 -6.19
CA ALA A 89 -33.06 4.48 -6.83
C ALA A 89 -32.95 3.71 -8.16
N SER A 90 -31.73 3.62 -8.72
CA SER A 90 -31.46 2.98 -10.00
C SER A 90 -30.08 2.32 -10.06
N THR A 91 -29.87 1.43 -11.04
CA THR A 91 -28.56 0.85 -11.34
C THR A 91 -27.50 1.92 -11.66
N ARG A 92 -27.92 3.03 -12.27
CA ARG A 92 -27.03 4.18 -12.54
C ARG A 92 -26.48 4.78 -11.25
N ASP A 93 -27.28 4.86 -10.19
CA ASP A 93 -26.87 5.41 -8.90
C ASP A 93 -25.84 4.51 -8.20
N VAL A 94 -25.94 3.19 -8.41
CA VAL A 94 -24.95 2.23 -7.92
C VAL A 94 -23.60 2.47 -8.60
N SER A 95 -23.57 2.54 -9.93
CA SER A 95 -22.33 2.81 -10.68
C SER A 95 -21.71 4.15 -10.29
N MET A 96 -22.52 5.21 -10.18
CA MET A 96 -22.07 6.53 -9.74
C MET A 96 -21.47 6.51 -8.33
N SER A 97 -22.06 5.73 -7.42
CA SER A 97 -21.55 5.60 -6.05
C SER A 97 -20.20 4.88 -6.01
N ILE A 98 -20.03 3.83 -6.83
CA ILE A 98 -18.75 3.10 -6.98
C ILE A 98 -17.68 4.04 -7.53
N THR A 99 -17.96 4.73 -8.64
CA THR A 99 -17.00 5.68 -9.24
C THR A 99 -16.61 6.77 -8.25
N ARG A 100 -17.57 7.33 -7.50
CA ARG A 100 -17.28 8.33 -6.46
C ARG A 100 -16.41 7.76 -5.34
N ALA A 101 -16.65 6.52 -4.90
CA ALA A 101 -15.84 5.88 -3.88
C ALA A 101 -14.39 5.70 -4.35
N ILE A 102 -14.19 5.31 -5.61
CA ILE A 102 -12.85 5.21 -6.21
C ILE A 102 -12.17 6.58 -6.25
N LEU A 103 -12.83 7.59 -6.83
CA LEU A 103 -12.25 8.95 -6.96
C LEU A 103 -11.86 9.54 -5.61
N TRP A 104 -12.78 9.51 -4.63
CA TRP A 104 -12.49 10.02 -3.29
C TRP A 104 -11.45 9.19 -2.56
N GLY A 105 -11.48 7.86 -2.72
CA GLY A 105 -10.46 6.97 -2.15
C GLY A 105 -9.07 7.27 -2.69
N THR A 106 -8.91 7.42 -4.01
CA THR A 106 -7.63 7.75 -4.63
C THR A 106 -7.11 9.11 -4.17
N VAL A 107 -7.95 10.15 -4.21
CA VAL A 107 -7.55 11.50 -3.74
C VAL A 107 -7.14 11.46 -2.28
N PHE A 108 -7.90 10.76 -1.43
CA PHE A 108 -7.58 10.62 -0.01
C PHE A 108 -6.22 9.95 0.20
N VAL A 109 -5.97 8.81 -0.45
CA VAL A 109 -4.68 8.11 -0.35
C VAL A 109 -3.52 9.02 -0.76
N LEU A 110 -3.65 9.74 -1.88
CA LEU A 110 -2.61 10.65 -2.35
C LEU A 110 -2.32 11.76 -1.34
N VAL A 111 -3.35 12.35 -0.72
CA VAL A 111 -3.19 13.38 0.31
C VAL A 111 -2.49 12.82 1.55
N ILE A 112 -2.88 11.62 2.02
CA ILE A 112 -2.23 10.98 3.17
C ILE A 112 -0.76 10.69 2.86
N HIS A 113 -0.46 10.12 1.70
CA HIS A 113 0.92 9.88 1.29
C HIS A 113 1.73 11.18 1.22
N PHE A 114 1.16 12.26 0.67
CA PHE A 114 1.82 13.56 0.64
C PHE A 114 2.14 14.08 2.05
N ILE A 115 1.19 14.04 2.98
CA ILE A 115 1.38 14.48 4.37
C ILE A 115 2.45 13.63 5.06
N PHE A 116 2.38 12.31 4.93
CA PHE A 116 3.37 11.42 5.53
C PHE A 116 4.76 11.63 4.94
N SER A 117 4.88 11.86 3.63
CA SER A 117 6.17 12.14 3.00
C SER A 117 6.80 13.44 3.49
N LEU A 118 6.01 14.47 3.82
CA LEU A 118 6.54 15.70 4.42
C LEU A 118 7.12 15.47 5.82
N ILE A 119 6.55 14.54 6.60
CA ILE A 119 6.98 14.31 7.98
C ILE A 119 8.08 13.24 8.07
N GLU A 120 8.04 12.22 7.20
CA GLU A 120 8.96 11.07 7.22
C GLU A 120 10.37 11.45 6.71
N PHE A 121 10.47 12.43 5.80
CA PHE A 121 11.70 12.78 5.08
C PHE A 121 12.17 14.22 5.29
N GLU A 122 11.58 14.96 6.25
CA GLU A 122 12.16 16.20 6.81
C GLU A 122 13.34 15.89 7.74
#